data_AF-A0AAP5BKC9-F1
#
_entry.id   AF-A0AAP5BKC9-F1
#
_cell.length_a   1.000
_cell.length_b   1.000
_cell.length_c   1.000
_cell.angle_alpha   90.00
_cell.angle_beta   90.00
_cell.angle_gamma   90.00
#
_symmetry.space_group_name_H-M   'P 1'
#
loop_
_entity.id
_entity.type
_entity.pdbx_description
1 polymer ?
#
loop_
_entity_poly.entity_id
_entity_poly.type
_entity_poly.pdbx_seq_one_letter_code
_entity_poly.pdbx_strand_id
1 'polypeptide(L)'
;MARTASGKNRQSSPYGMAHEYLVIFQYHEPEPRELFERGLIEDYESSSGVFIEAGSAEEALIWCEVIAQELLRRVNDDRSLDWKRLGYSCWIESTPEESPWGHCLVFFQHVRVGELPNIDAMSTAAYIRWQGGDGAS
;
A
#
# COMPACT_ATOMS: atom_id res chain seq x y z
N MET A 1 56.94 -22.90 -0.06
CA MET A 1 55.89 -23.46 -0.94
C MET A 1 54.53 -23.00 -0.41
N ALA A 2 53.74 -22.40 -1.30
CA ALA A 2 52.43 -21.83 -1.02
C ALA A 2 51.33 -22.90 -0.87
N ARG A 3 50.13 -22.43 -0.46
CA ARG A 3 48.76 -23.00 -0.51
C ARG A 3 48.19 -23.32 0.89
N THR A 4 46.98 -22.94 1.28
CA THR A 4 45.90 -22.12 0.68
C THR A 4 44.94 -21.79 1.82
N ALA A 5 44.36 -20.58 1.79
CA ALA A 5 43.26 -20.19 2.66
C ALA A 5 42.07 -21.13 2.48
N SER A 6 41.53 -21.66 3.57
CA SER A 6 40.18 -22.23 3.57
C SER A 6 39.26 -21.18 4.16
N GLY A 7 38.63 -20.41 3.26
CA GLY A 7 37.54 -19.51 3.61
C GLY A 7 36.41 -20.31 4.21
N LYS A 8 36.05 -20.02 5.46
CA LYS A 8 34.78 -20.45 6.02
C LYS A 8 33.68 -19.80 5.19
N ASN A 9 32.94 -20.64 4.47
CA ASN A 9 31.65 -20.36 3.87
C ASN A 9 30.85 -19.44 4.80
N ARG A 10 30.61 -18.20 4.38
CA ARG A 10 29.48 -17.43 4.89
C ARG A 10 28.26 -18.11 4.30
N GLN A 11 27.59 -18.90 5.13
CA GLN A 11 26.27 -19.43 4.86
C GLN A 11 25.34 -18.22 4.64
N SER A 12 25.08 -17.88 3.39
CA SER A 12 23.96 -17.02 3.05
C SER A 12 22.70 -17.80 3.41
N SER A 13 21.93 -17.21 4.32
CA SER A 13 20.56 -17.62 4.61
C SER A 13 19.77 -17.69 3.28
N PRO A 14 18.97 -18.75 3.02
CA PRO A 14 18.11 -18.82 1.83
C PRO A 14 16.91 -17.87 1.92
N TYR A 15 16.73 -17.18 3.03
CA TYR A 15 15.76 -16.10 3.17
C TYR A 15 16.33 -14.86 2.48
N GLY A 16 15.79 -14.51 1.32
CA GLY A 16 15.92 -13.15 0.80
C GLY A 16 15.59 -12.18 1.93
N MET A 17 16.46 -11.21 2.17
CA MET A 17 16.27 -10.25 3.26
C MET A 17 14.93 -9.57 3.04
N ALA A 18 13.97 -9.75 3.95
CA ALA A 18 12.71 -9.04 3.86
C ALA A 18 13.01 -7.54 3.92
N HIS A 19 12.50 -6.82 2.94
CA HIS A 19 12.60 -5.37 2.81
C HIS A 19 11.22 -4.78 3.06
N GLU A 20 11.17 -3.64 3.70
CA GLU A 20 9.94 -2.87 3.84
C GLU A 20 9.80 -1.91 2.66
N TYR A 21 8.66 -1.96 1.99
CA TYR A 21 8.33 -1.11 0.84
C TYR A 21 7.11 -0.26 1.18
N LEU A 22 7.19 1.06 1.00
CA LEU A 22 5.97 1.88 0.92
C LEU A 22 5.36 1.67 -0.46
N VAL A 23 4.17 1.08 -0.50
CA VAL A 23 3.40 0.92 -1.73
C VAL A 23 2.19 1.84 -1.67
N ILE A 24 2.05 2.68 -2.68
CA ILE A 24 0.90 3.57 -2.88
C ILE A 24 -0.02 2.92 -3.90
N PHE A 25 -1.33 3.07 -3.70
CA PHE A 25 -2.33 2.49 -4.59
C PHE A 25 -3.54 3.42 -4.77
N GLN A 26 -4.13 3.35 -5.95
CA GLN A 26 -5.35 4.09 -6.29
C GLN A 26 -6.60 3.30 -5.90
N TYR A 27 -7.69 4.00 -5.63
CA TYR A 27 -9.03 3.46 -5.49
C TYR A 27 -10.04 4.60 -5.70
N HIS A 28 -11.32 4.37 -5.44
CA HIS A 28 -12.28 5.46 -5.33
C HIS A 28 -13.23 5.25 -4.15
N GLU A 29 -13.77 6.36 -3.68
CA GLU A 29 -14.85 6.43 -2.72
C GLU A 29 -16.19 6.63 -3.47
N PRO A 30 -17.33 6.21 -2.91
CA PRO A 30 -18.62 6.23 -3.62
C PRO A 30 -19.07 7.66 -3.99
N GLU A 31 -18.93 8.63 -3.09
CA GLU A 31 -19.38 10.01 -3.35
C GLU A 31 -18.62 10.70 -4.50
N PRO A 32 -17.26 10.75 -4.50
CA PRO A 32 -16.51 11.26 -5.66
C PRO A 32 -16.88 10.56 -6.96
N ARG A 33 -17.07 9.23 -6.94
CA ARG A 33 -17.46 8.46 -8.12
C ARG A 33 -18.80 8.94 -8.68
N GLU A 34 -19.81 9.10 -7.83
CA GLU A 34 -21.13 9.60 -8.24
C GLU A 34 -21.07 11.03 -8.81
N LEU A 35 -20.25 11.90 -8.22
CA LEU A 35 -20.07 13.27 -8.71
C LEU A 35 -19.40 13.30 -10.09
N PHE A 36 -18.42 12.44 -10.33
CA PHE A 36 -17.77 12.29 -11.62
C PHE A 36 -18.72 11.75 -12.69
N GLU A 37 -19.50 10.72 -12.37
CA GLU A 37 -20.50 10.17 -13.30
C GLU A 37 -21.59 11.19 -13.69
N ARG A 38 -21.84 12.18 -12.81
CA ARG A 38 -22.72 13.32 -13.08
C ARG A 38 -22.04 14.47 -13.83
N GLY A 39 -20.74 14.37 -14.11
CA GLY A 39 -19.94 15.40 -14.77
C GLY A 39 -19.73 16.65 -13.92
N LEU A 40 -19.77 16.53 -12.59
CA LEU A 40 -19.59 17.66 -11.66
C LEU A 40 -18.14 17.89 -11.24
N ILE A 41 -17.30 16.86 -11.36
CA ILE A 41 -15.87 16.89 -11.10
C ILE A 41 -15.11 16.18 -12.22
N GLU A 42 -13.84 16.51 -12.40
CA GLU A 42 -13.00 15.97 -13.47
C GLU A 42 -12.31 14.66 -13.09
N ASP A 43 -11.99 14.48 -11.80
CA ASP A 43 -11.32 13.29 -11.26
C ASP A 43 -12.08 12.80 -10.01
N TYR A 44 -12.07 11.49 -9.76
CA TYR A 44 -12.73 10.86 -8.60
C TYR A 44 -11.83 9.87 -7.84
N GLU A 45 -10.64 9.63 -8.37
CA GLU A 45 -9.66 8.73 -7.82
C GLU A 45 -9.12 9.26 -6.49
N SER A 46 -9.07 8.38 -5.52
CA SER A 46 -8.36 8.56 -4.26
C SER A 46 -7.09 7.70 -4.27
N SER A 47 -6.16 8.01 -3.38
CA SER A 47 -4.93 7.22 -3.21
C SER A 47 -4.65 7.01 -1.72
N SER A 48 -4.09 5.85 -1.38
CA SER A 48 -3.68 5.50 -0.02
C SER A 48 -2.36 4.72 -0.06
N GLY A 49 -1.78 4.45 1.10
CA GLY A 49 -0.47 3.83 1.25
C GLY A 49 -0.44 2.76 2.33
N VAL A 50 0.49 1.82 2.17
CA VAL A 50 0.77 0.76 3.15
C VAL A 50 2.26 0.39 3.10
N PHE A 51 2.88 0.21 4.25
CA PHE A 51 4.22 -0.36 4.35
C PHE A 51 4.11 -1.89 4.34
N ILE A 52 4.81 -2.53 3.41
CA ILE A 52 4.76 -3.99 3.22
C ILE A 52 6.16 -4.58 3.39
N GLU A 53 6.34 -5.43 4.40
CA GLU A 53 7.51 -6.32 4.48
C GLU A 53 7.37 -7.45 3.44
N ALA A 54 8.28 -7.49 2.46
CA ALA A 54 8.28 -8.47 1.37
C ALA A 54 9.71 -8.92 0.99
N GLY A 55 9.84 -10.08 0.36
CA GLY A 55 11.12 -10.57 -0.16
C GLY A 55 11.57 -9.85 -1.44
N SER A 56 10.65 -9.17 -2.13
CA SER A 56 10.95 -8.32 -3.29
C SER A 56 9.92 -7.21 -3.50
N ALA A 57 10.30 -6.20 -4.30
CA ALA A 57 9.43 -5.13 -4.76
C ALA A 57 8.19 -5.66 -5.52
N GLU A 58 8.38 -6.66 -6.38
CA GLU A 58 7.30 -7.29 -7.15
C GLU A 58 6.28 -7.97 -6.22
N GLU A 59 6.76 -8.66 -5.19
CA GLU A 59 5.90 -9.31 -4.21
C GLU A 59 5.09 -8.29 -3.40
N ALA A 60 5.69 -7.16 -3.01
CA ALA A 60 4.99 -6.07 -2.35
C ALA A 60 3.89 -5.46 -3.23
N LEU A 61 4.17 -5.25 -4.53
CA LEU A 61 3.18 -4.75 -5.49
C LEU A 61 2.01 -5.73 -5.65
N ILE A 62 2.28 -7.01 -5.86
CA ILE A 62 1.25 -8.05 -5.99
C ILE A 62 0.37 -8.10 -4.73
N TRP A 63 0.97 -8.01 -3.53
CA TRP A 63 0.19 -7.99 -2.30
C TRP A 63 -0.63 -6.70 -2.14
N CYS A 64 -0.07 -5.56 -2.53
CA CYS A 64 -0.79 -4.28 -2.50
C CYS A 64 -2.02 -4.28 -3.40
N GLU A 65 -1.99 -4.94 -4.57
CA GLU A 65 -3.19 -5.11 -5.41
C GLU A 65 -4.33 -5.82 -4.67
N VAL A 66 -4.01 -6.81 -3.82
CA VAL A 66 -5.01 -7.51 -3.00
C VAL A 66 -5.60 -6.57 -1.94
N ILE A 67 -4.75 -5.79 -1.26
CA ILE A 67 -5.19 -4.80 -0.27
C ILE A 67 -6.08 -3.75 -0.92
N ALA A 68 -5.67 -3.21 -2.07
CA ALA A 68 -6.40 -2.20 -2.82
C ALA A 68 -7.76 -2.71 -3.30
N GLN A 69 -7.83 -3.96 -3.77
CA GLN A 69 -9.07 -4.63 -4.15
C GLN A 69 -10.04 -4.78 -2.97
N GLU A 70 -9.54 -5.15 -1.79
CA GLU A 70 -10.38 -5.28 -0.59
C GLU A 70 -10.83 -3.92 -0.06
N LEU A 71 -9.96 -2.90 -0.05
CA LEU A 71 -10.36 -1.54 0.32
C LEU A 71 -11.46 -1.01 -0.60
N LEU A 72 -11.27 -1.11 -1.92
CA LEU A 72 -12.23 -0.65 -2.90
C LEU A 72 -13.62 -1.25 -2.67
N ARG A 73 -13.70 -2.58 -2.49
CA ARG A 73 -14.96 -3.27 -2.21
C ARG A 73 -15.56 -2.85 -0.88
N ARG A 74 -14.71 -2.66 0.13
CA ARG A 74 -15.15 -2.32 1.48
C ARG A 74 -15.75 -0.92 1.56
N VAL A 75 -15.13 0.07 0.93
CA VAL A 75 -15.59 1.47 0.99
C VAL A 75 -16.83 1.72 0.12
N ASN A 76 -17.01 0.95 -0.95
CA ASN A 76 -18.21 1.04 -1.80
C ASN A 76 -19.33 0.07 -1.39
N ASP A 77 -19.09 -0.79 -0.39
CA ASP A 77 -19.98 -1.90 -0.02
C ASP A 77 -20.42 -2.77 -1.23
N ASP A 78 -19.51 -2.93 -2.20
CA ASP A 78 -19.79 -3.62 -3.47
C ASP A 78 -18.70 -4.66 -3.76
N ARG A 79 -19.06 -5.94 -3.63
CA ARG A 79 -18.17 -7.07 -3.91
C ARG A 79 -17.95 -7.35 -5.41
N SER A 80 -18.77 -6.78 -6.28
CA SER A 80 -18.68 -6.95 -7.73
C SER A 80 -17.56 -6.11 -8.36
N LEU A 81 -17.08 -5.08 -7.66
CA LEU A 81 -15.97 -4.24 -8.13
C LEU A 81 -14.69 -5.06 -8.33
N ASP A 82 -14.02 -4.76 -9.44
CA ASP A 82 -12.76 -5.34 -9.87
C ASP A 82 -11.77 -4.19 -10.09
N TRP A 83 -10.80 -4.10 -9.18
CA TRP A 83 -9.83 -3.02 -9.11
C TRP A 83 -8.99 -2.93 -10.39
N LYS A 84 -8.59 -4.07 -10.96
CA LYS A 84 -7.78 -4.11 -12.18
C LYS A 84 -8.58 -3.69 -13.40
N ARG A 85 -9.86 -4.07 -13.49
CA ARG A 85 -10.73 -3.67 -14.60
C ARG A 85 -11.02 -2.17 -14.64
N LEU A 86 -10.94 -1.51 -13.49
CA LEU A 86 -11.08 -0.06 -13.38
C LEU A 86 -9.81 0.70 -13.81
N GLY A 87 -8.71 0.00 -14.13
CA GLY A 87 -7.47 0.60 -14.59
C GLY A 87 -6.64 1.26 -13.49
N TYR A 88 -6.92 0.94 -12.21
CA TYR A 88 -6.13 1.43 -11.10
C TYR A 88 -4.75 0.80 -11.04
N SER A 89 -3.83 1.52 -10.40
CA SER A 89 -2.43 1.15 -10.30
C SER A 89 -1.91 1.23 -8.86
N CYS A 90 -0.86 0.47 -8.59
CA CYS A 90 -0.02 0.61 -7.41
C CYS A 90 1.43 0.80 -7.83
N TRP A 91 2.19 1.52 -7.02
CA TRP A 91 3.61 1.78 -7.26
C TRP A 91 4.37 1.88 -5.95
N ILE A 92 5.68 1.62 -6.00
CA ILE A 92 6.58 1.80 -4.86
C ILE A 92 7.00 3.26 -4.78
N GLU A 93 6.79 3.87 -3.63
CA GLU A 93 7.38 5.17 -3.30
C GLU A 93 8.81 4.95 -2.80
N SER A 94 9.79 5.37 -3.61
CA SER A 94 11.21 5.10 -3.35
C SER A 94 11.84 6.09 -2.37
N THR A 95 11.23 7.26 -2.18
CA THR A 95 11.70 8.29 -1.26
C THR A 95 10.54 8.82 -0.41
N PRO A 96 9.99 8.02 0.53
CA PRO A 96 8.79 8.37 1.27
C PRO A 96 8.83 9.73 1.97
N GLU A 97 9.95 10.06 2.63
CA GLU A 97 10.12 11.30 3.40
C GLU A 97 10.17 12.56 2.51
N GLU A 98 10.66 12.42 1.27
CA GLU A 98 10.78 13.52 0.30
C GLU A 98 9.57 13.62 -0.63
N SER A 99 8.69 12.62 -0.60
CA SER A 99 7.49 12.56 -1.44
C SER A 99 6.36 13.43 -0.88
N PRO A 100 5.31 13.71 -1.68
CA PRO A 100 4.07 14.30 -1.17
C PRO A 100 3.45 13.53 0.00
N TRP A 101 3.78 12.25 0.20
CA TRP A 101 3.27 11.42 1.29
C TRP A 101 4.00 11.61 2.62
N GLY A 102 5.14 12.32 2.64
CA GLY A 102 5.98 12.51 3.82
C GLY A 102 5.22 13.00 5.06
N HIS A 103 4.18 13.84 4.86
CA HIS A 103 3.36 14.39 5.93
C HIS A 103 2.40 13.38 6.60
N CYS A 104 2.19 12.22 6.00
CA CYS A 104 1.21 11.22 6.46
C CYS A 104 1.79 9.81 6.59
N LEU A 105 3.12 9.64 6.58
CA LEU A 105 3.73 8.31 6.68
C LEU A 105 3.29 7.54 7.93
N VAL A 106 3.14 8.23 9.07
CA VAL A 106 2.70 7.63 10.34
C VAL A 106 1.23 7.19 10.36
N PHE A 107 0.44 7.59 9.36
CA PHE A 107 -0.93 7.09 9.19
C PHE A 107 -0.95 5.72 8.52
N PHE A 108 0.03 5.44 7.65
CA PHE A 108 0.08 4.18 6.92
C PHE A 108 0.40 3.00 7.85
N GLN A 109 -0.33 1.92 7.64
CA GLN A 109 -0.17 0.70 8.41
C GLN A 109 1.02 -0.11 7.87
N HIS A 110 1.63 -0.91 8.74
CA HIS A 110 2.74 -1.80 8.43
C HIS A 110 2.24 -3.25 8.49
N VAL A 111 2.44 -4.01 7.41
CA VAL A 111 2.00 -5.41 7.29
C VAL A 111 3.05 -6.26 6.61
N ARG A 112 2.92 -7.58 6.70
CA ARG A 112 3.68 -8.53 5.88
C ARG A 112 2.89 -8.99 4.67
N VAL A 113 3.57 -9.51 3.65
CA VAL A 113 2.91 -10.26 2.57
C VAL A 113 2.04 -11.38 3.18
N GLY A 114 0.77 -11.43 2.77
CA GLY A 114 -0.23 -12.37 3.30
C GLY A 114 -1.02 -11.85 4.50
N GLU A 115 -0.66 -10.70 5.07
CA GLU A 115 -1.38 -10.04 6.16
C GLU A 115 -2.20 -8.85 5.61
N LEU A 116 -3.52 -8.85 5.89
CA LEU A 116 -4.37 -7.71 5.56
C LEU A 116 -4.24 -6.64 6.65
N PRO A 117 -4.08 -5.36 6.28
CA PRO A 117 -4.20 -4.26 7.22
C PRO A 117 -5.64 -4.13 7.74
N ASN A 118 -5.85 -3.28 8.75
CA ASN A 118 -7.19 -2.87 9.13
C ASN A 118 -7.77 -1.96 8.02
N ILE A 119 -8.52 -2.58 7.09
CA ILE A 119 -9.10 -1.92 5.92
C ILE A 119 -9.97 -0.71 6.31
N ASP A 120 -10.70 -0.79 7.42
CA ASP A 120 -11.59 0.29 7.88
C ASP A 120 -10.82 1.54 8.35
N ALA A 121 -9.51 1.40 8.57
CA ALA A 121 -8.61 2.48 8.97
C ALA A 121 -7.73 3.01 7.82
N MET A 122 -8.08 2.73 6.56
CA MET A 122 -7.29 3.15 5.39
C MET A 122 -8.00 4.12 4.43
N SER A 123 -9.31 4.33 4.61
CA SER A 123 -10.13 5.17 3.74
C SER A 123 -9.86 6.66 3.92
N THR A 124 -10.39 7.48 3.01
CA THR A 124 -10.32 8.95 3.13
C THR A 124 -10.97 9.42 4.42
N ALA A 125 -12.09 8.82 4.81
CA ALA A 125 -12.74 9.13 6.07
C ALA A 125 -11.87 8.78 7.30
N ALA A 126 -11.12 7.68 7.25
CA ALA A 126 -10.17 7.33 8.31
C ALA A 126 -9.03 8.34 8.41
N TYR A 127 -8.50 8.79 7.27
CA TYR A 127 -7.47 9.82 7.21
C TYR A 127 -7.93 11.16 7.81
N ILE A 128 -9.14 11.62 7.45
CA ILE A 128 -9.72 12.86 7.99
C ILE A 128 -9.88 12.78 9.51
N ARG A 129 -10.33 11.63 10.05
CA ARG A 129 -10.41 11.43 11.52
C ARG A 129 -9.04 11.46 12.19
N TRP A 130 -8.04 10.82 11.58
CA TRP A 130 -6.67 10.85 12.07
C TRP A 130 -6.11 12.28 12.12
N GLN A 131 -6.29 13.07 11.05
CA GLN A 131 -5.89 14.48 11.02
C GLN A 131 -6.62 15.34 12.08
N GLY A 132 -7.86 15.01 12.39
CA GLY A 132 -8.70 15.70 13.38
C GLY A 132 -8.30 15.47 14.84
N GLY A 133 -7.36 14.56 15.12
CA GLY A 133 -6.85 14.30 16.48
C GLY A 133 -7.51 13.12 17.22
N ASP A 134 -8.46 12.41 16.60
CA ASP A 134 -9.06 11.20 17.18
C ASP A 134 -8.19 9.94 17.01
N GLY A 135 -6.99 10.10 16.44
CA GLY A 135 -6.07 9.02 16.06
C GLY A 135 -4.96 8.67 17.06
N ALA A 136 -5.07 9.08 18.33
CA ALA A 136 -4.15 8.68 19.38
C ALA A 136 -4.91 8.32 20.67
N SER A 137 -5.29 7.05 20.80
CA SER A 137 -5.53 6.38 22.09
C SER A 137 -5.29 4.90 21.94
#